data_AF-A0A959KK63-F1
#
_entry.id   AF-A0A959KK63-F1
#
_cell.length_a   1.000
_cell.length_b   1.000
_cell.length_c   1.000
_cell.angle_alpha   90.00
_cell.angle_beta   90.00
_cell.angle_gamma   90.00
#
_symmetry.space_group_name_H-M   'P 1'
#
loop_
_entity.id
_entity.type
_entity.pdbx_description
1 polymer ?
#
loop_
_entity_poly.entity_id
_entity_poly.type
_entity_poly.pdbx_seq_one_letter_code
_entity_poly.pdbx_strand_id
1 'polypeptide(L)'
;DIIIDNSQALEMANVYTNILNGTMDAYSSIISNNLNVVIQRLTLITIILMVPTLVASIYGMNVPLPFEKSNYSFYFLLIAAGLISLLLAWYFQRKKLF
;
A
#
# COMPACT_ATOMS: atom_id res chain seq x y z
N ASP A 1 -10.83 24.71 -52.46
CA ASP A 1 -11.28 23.34 -52.12
C ASP A 1 -10.17 22.52 -51.51
N ILE A 2 -9.11 22.13 -52.25
CA ILE A 2 -8.01 21.30 -51.71
C ILE A 2 -7.37 21.87 -50.42
N ILE A 3 -7.13 23.19 -50.35
CA ILE A 3 -6.56 23.83 -49.15
C ILE A 3 -7.52 23.75 -47.96
N ILE A 4 -8.83 23.86 -48.20
CA ILE A 4 -9.85 23.80 -47.15
C ILE A 4 -10.00 22.36 -46.65
N ASP A 5 -10.05 21.38 -47.56
CA ASP A 5 -10.08 19.95 -47.20
C ASP A 5 -8.84 19.55 -46.39
N ASN A 6 -7.65 20.03 -46.80
CA ASN A 6 -6.41 19.79 -46.07
C ASN A 6 -6.45 20.43 -44.67
N SER A 7 -7.02 21.64 -44.54
CA SER A 7 -7.17 22.31 -43.24
C SER A 7 -8.14 21.55 -42.33
N GLN A 8 -9.27 21.06 -42.86
CA GLN A 8 -10.21 20.25 -42.10
C GLN A 8 -9.60 18.92 -41.67
N ALA A 9 -8.86 18.25 -42.56
CA ALA A 9 -8.16 17.01 -42.24
C ALA A 9 -7.14 17.24 -41.10
N LEU A 10 -6.43 18.37 -41.13
CA LEU A 10 -5.49 18.76 -40.08
C LEU A 10 -6.20 19.09 -38.76
N GLU A 11 -7.35 19.76 -38.79
CA GLU A 11 -8.16 20.04 -37.61
C GLU A 11 -8.70 18.76 -36.98
N MET A 12 -9.22 17.82 -37.79
CA MET A 12 -9.64 16.50 -37.32
C MET A 12 -8.48 15.72 -36.71
N ALA A 13 -7.29 15.73 -37.34
CA ALA A 13 -6.10 15.06 -36.80
C ALA A 13 -5.69 15.64 -35.42
N ASN A 14 -5.81 16.96 -35.24
CA ASN A 14 -5.56 17.60 -33.94
C ASN A 14 -6.61 17.22 -32.89
N VAL A 15 -7.89 17.17 -33.25
CA VAL A 15 -8.96 16.70 -32.35
C VAL A 15 -8.69 15.26 -31.91
N TYR A 16 -8.36 14.35 -32.83
CA TYR A 16 -8.02 12.97 -32.48
C TYR A 16 -6.78 12.89 -31.60
N THR A 17 -5.74 13.68 -31.87
CA THR A 17 -4.54 13.74 -31.03
C THR A 17 -4.88 14.18 -29.60
N ASN A 18 -5.73 15.20 -29.45
CA ASN A 18 -6.17 15.67 -28.14
C ASN A 18 -6.98 14.61 -27.37
N ILE A 19 -7.87 13.89 -28.06
CA ILE A 19 -8.63 12.78 -27.46
C ILE A 19 -7.67 11.66 -27.03
N LEU A 20 -6.69 11.34 -27.86
CA LEU A 20 -5.72 10.28 -27.59
C LEU A 20 -4.85 10.62 -26.38
N ASN A 21 -4.39 11.88 -26.28
CA ASN A 21 -3.68 12.38 -25.11
C ASN A 21 -4.54 12.33 -23.84
N GLY A 22 -5.79 12.82 -23.91
CA GLY A 22 -6.71 12.75 -22.76
C GLY A 22 -7.02 11.31 -22.32
N THR A 23 -7.07 10.39 -23.29
CA THR A 23 -7.22 8.96 -23.00
C THR A 23 -5.96 8.38 -22.35
N MET A 24 -4.77 8.77 -22.81
CA MET A 24 -3.49 8.37 -22.23
C MET A 24 -3.32 8.89 -20.79
N ASP A 25 -3.75 10.12 -20.51
CA ASP A 25 -3.77 10.69 -19.17
C ASP A 25 -4.72 9.93 -18.24
N ALA A 26 -5.90 9.53 -18.75
CA ALA A 26 -6.84 8.70 -18.02
C ALA A 26 -6.26 7.30 -17.71
N TYR A 27 -5.63 6.64 -18.69
CA TYR A 27 -4.94 5.37 -18.46
C TYR A 27 -3.83 5.49 -17.44
N SER A 28 -3.01 6.53 -17.54
CA SER A 28 -1.93 6.81 -16.57
C SER A 28 -2.51 6.99 -15.17
N SER A 29 -3.61 7.73 -15.04
CA SER A 29 -4.32 7.92 -13.77
C SER A 29 -4.84 6.62 -13.18
N ILE A 30 -5.42 5.74 -14.03
CA ILE A 30 -5.89 4.41 -13.61
C ILE A 30 -4.72 3.55 -13.13
N ILE A 31 -3.60 3.55 -13.85
CA ILE A 31 -2.38 2.82 -13.48
C ILE A 31 -1.85 3.34 -12.14
N SER A 32 -1.69 4.65 -11.98
CA SER A 32 -1.23 5.27 -10.75
C SER A 32 -2.16 4.97 -9.57
N ASN A 33 -3.48 5.00 -9.78
CA ASN A 33 -4.44 4.64 -8.75
C ASN A 33 -4.28 3.17 -8.32
N ASN A 34 -4.15 2.25 -9.28
CA ASN A 34 -3.95 0.84 -8.99
C ASN A 34 -2.63 0.59 -8.26
N LEU A 35 -1.54 1.25 -8.67
CA LEU A 35 -0.25 1.19 -7.98
C LEU A 35 -0.35 1.70 -6.54
N ASN A 36 -1.02 2.84 -6.33
CA ASN A 36 -1.21 3.37 -4.99
C ASN A 36 -1.98 2.39 -4.09
N VAL A 37 -3.06 1.79 -4.60
CA VAL A 37 -3.82 0.74 -3.89
C VAL A 37 -2.93 -0.47 -3.57
N VAL A 38 -2.07 -0.91 -4.49
CA VAL A 38 -1.15 -2.05 -4.25
C VAL A 38 -0.09 -1.70 -3.20
N ILE A 39 0.56 -0.54 -3.31
CA ILE A 39 1.57 -0.08 -2.34
C ILE A 39 0.95 0.03 -0.95
N GLN A 40 -0.25 0.60 -0.83
CA GLN A 40 -0.98 0.68 0.44
C GLN A 40 -1.22 -0.70 1.06
N ARG A 41 -1.63 -1.70 0.26
CA ARG A 41 -1.81 -3.09 0.75
C ARG A 41 -0.49 -3.68 1.25
N LEU A 42 0.60 -3.48 0.52
CA LEU A 42 1.92 -3.97 0.92
C LEU A 42 2.40 -3.29 2.21
N THR A 43 2.22 -1.98 2.35
CA THR A 43 2.57 -1.24 3.57
C THR A 43 1.82 -1.76 4.79
N LEU A 44 0.52 -2.04 4.65
CA LEU A 44 -0.27 -2.63 5.74
C LEU A 44 0.27 -4.00 6.17
N ILE A 45 0.58 -4.87 5.21
CA ILE A 45 1.17 -6.18 5.50
C ILE A 45 2.50 -6.01 6.26
N THR A 46 3.35 -5.09 5.80
CA THR A 46 4.64 -4.81 6.44
C THR A 46 4.47 -4.36 7.89
N ILE A 47 3.60 -3.38 8.17
CA ILE A 47 3.37 -2.87 9.54
C ILE A 47 2.89 -4.00 10.47
N ILE A 48 1.96 -4.83 9.99
CA ILE A 48 1.40 -5.97 10.75
C ILE A 48 2.51 -6.98 11.09
N LEU A 49 3.42 -7.26 10.15
CA LEU A 49 4.54 -8.18 10.35
C LEU A 49 5.67 -7.61 11.22
N MET A 50 5.90 -6.29 11.17
CA MET A 50 6.95 -5.60 11.94
C MET A 50 6.75 -5.69 13.45
N VAL A 51 5.51 -5.65 13.95
CA VAL A 51 5.25 -5.66 15.40
C VAL A 51 5.63 -7.00 16.05
N PRO A 52 5.18 -8.17 15.56
CA PRO A 52 5.61 -9.45 16.10
C PRO A 52 7.11 -9.71 15.89
N THR A 53 7.69 -9.31 14.75
CA THR A 53 9.13 -9.48 14.51
C THR A 53 9.98 -8.65 15.47
N LEU A 54 9.56 -7.42 15.81
CA LEU A 54 10.24 -6.61 16.83
C LEU A 54 10.21 -7.29 18.21
N VAL A 55 9.04 -7.80 18.62
CA VAL A 55 8.89 -8.50 19.90
C VAL A 55 9.77 -9.76 19.93
N ALA A 56 9.71 -10.57 18.86
CA ALA A 56 10.54 -11.75 18.72
C ALA A 56 12.05 -11.41 18.70
N SER A 57 12.43 -10.32 18.05
CA SER A 57 13.83 -9.87 18.00
C SER A 57 14.36 -9.47 19.37
N ILE A 58 13.57 -8.78 20.20
CA ILE A 58 14.00 -8.37 21.55
C ILE A 58 14.12 -9.61 22.45
N TYR A 59 13.11 -10.48 22.48
CA TYR A 59 13.09 -11.67 23.34
C TYR A 59 13.93 -12.85 22.81
N GLY A 60 14.43 -12.77 21.58
CA GLY A 60 15.41 -13.69 21.02
C GLY A 60 16.87 -13.31 21.33
N MET A 61 17.11 -12.17 21.99
CA MET A 61 18.45 -11.77 22.42
C MET A 61 18.84 -12.56 23.67
N ASN A 62 20.09 -13.04 23.74
CA ASN A 62 20.66 -13.70 24.93
C ASN A 62 20.98 -12.66 26.04
N VAL A 63 20.02 -11.80 26.37
CA VAL A 63 20.11 -10.75 27.38
C VAL A 63 19.05 -11.04 28.44
N PRO A 64 19.39 -10.98 29.74
CA PRO A 64 18.44 -11.25 30.80
C PRO A 64 17.30 -10.22 30.76
N LEU A 65 16.11 -10.68 30.39
CA LEU A 65 14.92 -9.85 30.24
C LEU A 65 13.94 -10.09 31.39
N PRO A 66 13.15 -9.07 31.78
CA PRO A 66 12.01 -9.31 32.67
C PRO A 66 11.09 -10.35 32.04
N PHE A 67 10.54 -11.26 32.85
CA PHE A 67 9.71 -12.41 32.45
C PHE A 67 10.44 -13.63 31.83
N GLU A 68 11.76 -13.66 31.72
CA GLU A 68 12.48 -14.79 31.11
C GLU A 68 12.33 -16.15 31.85
N LYS A 69 12.09 -16.14 33.17
CA LYS A 69 12.06 -17.35 34.02
C LYS A 69 10.70 -18.06 34.15
N SER A 70 9.64 -17.55 33.53
CA SER A 70 8.31 -18.16 33.64
C SER A 70 8.00 -19.05 32.43
N ASN A 71 7.56 -20.29 32.67
CA ASN A 71 7.19 -21.27 31.63
C ASN A 71 6.08 -20.76 30.69
N TYR A 72 5.31 -19.75 31.09
CA TYR A 72 4.22 -19.19 30.29
C TYR A 72 4.59 -17.91 29.54
N SER A 73 5.79 -17.37 29.75
CA SER A 73 6.19 -16.06 29.22
C SER A 73 6.25 -16.04 27.70
N PHE A 74 6.68 -17.14 27.07
CA PHE A 74 6.70 -17.28 25.61
C PHE A 74 5.28 -17.18 25.02
N TYR A 75 4.32 -17.92 25.58
CA TYR A 75 2.93 -17.92 25.12
C TYR A 75 2.25 -16.57 25.36
N PHE A 76 2.50 -15.93 26.51
CA PHE A 76 1.97 -14.61 26.82
C PHE A 76 2.47 -13.55 25.83
N LEU A 77 3.78 -13.55 25.52
CA LEU A 77 4.37 -12.64 24.54
C LEU A 77 3.84 -12.84 23.14
N LEU A 78 3.69 -14.10 22.71
CA LEU A 78 3.17 -14.43 21.39
C LEU A 78 1.72 -13.97 21.24
N ILE A 79 0.89 -14.18 22.25
CA ILE A 79 -0.51 -13.73 22.27
C ILE A 79 -0.59 -12.20 22.34
N ALA A 80 0.23 -11.55 23.18
CA ALA A 80 0.25 -10.09 23.30
C ALA A 80 0.71 -9.41 22.00
N ALA A 81 1.78 -9.89 21.38
CA ALA A 81 2.27 -9.38 20.10
C ALA A 81 1.26 -9.61 18.96
N GLY A 82 0.64 -10.79 18.93
CA GLY A 82 -0.44 -11.11 18.01
C GLY A 82 -1.64 -10.17 18.16
N LEU A 83 -2.10 -9.94 19.40
CA LEU A 83 -3.20 -9.04 19.72
C LEU A 83 -2.89 -7.59 19.33
N ILE A 84 -1.69 -7.09 19.65
CA ILE A 84 -1.29 -5.72 19.28
C ILE A 84 -1.24 -5.56 17.76
N SER A 85 -0.69 -6.54 17.04
CA SER A 85 -0.66 -6.55 15.58
C SER A 85 -2.07 -6.57 14.98
N LEU A 86 -2.99 -7.38 15.53
CA LEU A 86 -4.40 -7.44 15.12
C LEU A 86 -5.15 -6.14 15.42
N LEU A 87 -4.91 -5.51 16.58
CA LEU A 87 -5.52 -4.23 16.94
C LEU A 87 -5.04 -3.10 16.04
N LEU A 88 -3.74 -3.09 15.70
CA LEU A 88 -3.19 -2.15 14.72
C LEU A 88 -3.80 -2.39 13.34
N ALA A 89 -3.86 -3.64 12.87
CA ALA A 89 -4.51 -3.98 11.61
C ALA A 89 -5.97 -3.49 11.57
N TRP A 90 -6.72 -3.73 12.64
CA TRP A 90 -8.12 -3.31 12.75
C TRP A 90 -8.27 -1.78 12.81
N TYR A 91 -7.42 -1.10 13.58
CA TYR A 91 -7.43 0.36 13.68
C TYR A 91 -7.10 1.03 12.35
N PHE A 92 -6.07 0.54 11.63
CA PHE A 92 -5.70 1.05 10.31
C PHE A 92 -6.80 0.79 9.27
N GLN A 93 -7.43 -0.38 9.29
CA GLN A 93 -8.59 -0.67 8.42
C GLN A 93 -9.80 0.24 8.73
N ARG A 94 -10.05 0.54 10.01
CA ARG A 94 -11.20 1.35 10.44
C ARG A 94 -11.05 2.82 10.10
N LYS A 95 -9.84 3.38 10.22
CA LYS A 95 -9.65 4.82 10.05
C LYS A 95 -9.67 5.30 8.61
N LYS A 96 -9.66 4.42 7.59
CA LYS A 96 -9.43 4.82 6.18
C LYS A 96 -8.33 5.88 6.07
N LEU A 97 -7.33 5.80 6.97
CA LEU A 97 -6.07 6.48 6.73
C LEU A 97 -5.47 5.62 5.65
N PHE A 98 -5.69 6.07 4.41
CA PHE A 98 -5.60 5.39 3.10
C PHE A 98 -6.92 4.82 2.58
#